data_AF-A0A0D0RUR2-F1
#
_entry.id   AF-A0A0D0RUR2-F1
#
_cell.length_a   1.000
_cell.length_b   1.000
_cell.length_c   1.000
_cell.angle_alpha   90.00
_cell.angle_beta   90.00
_cell.angle_gamma   90.00
#
_symmetry.space_group_name_H-M   'P 1'
#
loop_
_entity.id
_entity.type
_entity.pdbx_description
1 polymer ?
#
loop_
_entity_poly.entity_id
_entity_poly.type
_entity_poly.pdbx_seq_one_letter_code
_entity_poly.pdbx_strand_id
1 'polypeptide(L)'
;MEKALQIAQGGSFLIEDISPNQVFTPEDFTDEQKMIAKTTEEFVVNEVLPQLEHLENHEFDRSVALLKQAGELGLLGADVPEE
;
A
#
# COMPACT_ATOMS: atom_id res chain seq x y z
N MET A 1 30.33 -9.39 15.91
CA MET A 1 30.54 -8.99 14.51
C MET A 1 29.17 -8.93 13.86
N GLU A 2 28.71 -7.71 13.62
CA GLU A 2 27.45 -7.41 12.95
C GLU A 2 27.56 -7.90 11.51
N LYS A 3 26.82 -8.96 11.17
CA LYS A 3 26.85 -9.53 9.82
C LYS A 3 26.03 -8.57 8.96
N ALA A 4 26.71 -7.74 8.18
CA ALA A 4 26.08 -6.86 7.22
C ALA A 4 25.08 -7.68 6.38
N LEU A 5 23.81 -7.25 6.37
CA LEU A 5 22.79 -7.85 5.52
C LEU A 5 23.28 -7.72 4.08
N GLN A 6 23.53 -8.84 3.40
CA GLN A 6 23.96 -8.83 2.01
C GLN A 6 22.76 -8.34 1.17
N ILE A 7 22.79 -7.06 0.80
CA ILE A 7 21.75 -6.42 -0.01
C ILE A 7 21.76 -7.09 -1.38
N ALA A 8 20.67 -7.78 -1.71
CA ALA A 8 20.51 -8.40 -3.02
C ALA A 8 20.48 -7.31 -4.11
N GLN A 9 21.33 -7.44 -5.12
CA GLN A 9 21.33 -6.51 -6.24
C GLN A 9 20.17 -6.84 -7.18
N GLY A 10 19.62 -5.81 -7.84
CA GLY A 10 18.58 -6.01 -8.84
C GLY A 10 19.04 -6.98 -9.93
N GLY A 11 18.32 -8.09 -10.10
CA GLY A 11 18.64 -9.13 -11.09
C GLY A 11 19.61 -10.23 -10.62
N SER A 12 20.18 -10.14 -9.41
CA SER A 12 21.16 -11.13 -8.93
C SER A 12 20.54 -12.53 -8.71
N PHE A 13 19.23 -12.60 -8.50
CA PHE A 13 18.48 -13.87 -8.36
C PHE A 13 18.64 -14.84 -9.55
N LEU A 14 19.12 -14.38 -10.71
CA LEU A 14 19.37 -15.23 -11.88
C LEU A 14 20.68 -16.03 -11.79
N ILE A 15 21.64 -15.54 -11.02
CA ILE A 15 23.02 -16.05 -11.00
C ILE A 15 23.51 -16.39 -9.58
N GLU A 16 22.77 -16.00 -8.55
CA GLU A 16 23.05 -16.26 -7.14
C GLU A 16 21.91 -17.05 -6.49
N ASP A 17 22.24 -17.90 -5.52
CA ASP A 17 21.24 -18.55 -4.67
C ASP A 17 20.66 -17.54 -3.66
N ILE A 18 19.33 -17.46 -3.58
CA ILE A 18 18.61 -16.58 -2.64
C ILE A 18 18.03 -17.41 -1.50
N SER A 19 18.36 -17.07 -0.25
CA SER A 19 17.79 -17.73 0.92
C SER A 19 16.47 -17.07 1.37
N PRO A 20 15.57 -17.79 2.09
CA PRO A 20 14.27 -17.25 2.48
C PRO A 20 14.30 -15.95 3.29
N ASN A 21 15.33 -15.75 4.11
CA ASN A 21 15.53 -14.52 4.89
C ASN A 21 15.99 -13.30 4.06
N GLN A 22 16.21 -13.47 2.75
CA GLN A 22 16.49 -12.38 1.81
C GLN A 22 15.26 -11.99 0.99
N VAL A 23 14.11 -12.61 1.27
CA VAL A 23 12.83 -12.36 0.60
C VAL A 23 11.88 -11.75 1.62
N PHE A 24 11.14 -10.73 1.19
CA PHE A 24 10.05 -10.17 1.96
C PHE A 24 8.74 -10.82 1.53
N THR A 25 7.94 -11.28 2.48
CA THR A 25 6.68 -12.00 2.28
C THR A 25 5.53 -11.30 3.02
N PRO A 26 4.25 -11.55 2.68
CA PRO A 26 3.12 -10.99 3.42
C PRO A 26 3.12 -11.36 4.92
N GLU A 27 3.70 -12.50 5.27
CA GLU A 27 3.87 -12.92 6.65
C GLU A 27 4.81 -11.98 7.45
N ASP A 28 5.69 -11.25 6.77
CA ASP A 28 6.62 -10.28 7.37
C ASP A 28 5.98 -8.90 7.63
N PHE A 29 4.72 -8.68 7.23
CA PHE A 29 4.05 -7.40 7.44
C PHE A 29 3.94 -7.05 8.93
N THR A 30 4.30 -5.80 9.24
CA THR A 30 4.13 -5.22 10.58
C THR A 30 2.64 -5.01 10.91
N ASP A 31 2.33 -4.87 12.19
CA ASP A 31 0.97 -4.58 12.63
C ASP A 31 0.45 -3.23 12.09
N GLU A 32 1.34 -2.26 11.92
CA GLU A 32 1.03 -0.98 11.28
C GLU A 32 0.68 -1.15 9.80
N GLN A 33 1.46 -1.91 9.04
CA GLN A 33 1.17 -2.20 7.63
C GLN A 33 -0.20 -2.92 7.49
N LYS A 34 -0.49 -3.87 8.38
CA LYS A 34 -1.80 -4.55 8.43
C LYS A 34 -2.93 -3.61 8.79
N MET A 35 -2.69 -2.65 9.70
CA MET A 35 -3.68 -1.65 10.08
C MET A 35 -4.01 -0.73 8.90
N ILE A 36 -3.01 -0.22 8.19
CA ILE A 36 -3.20 0.62 6.99
C ILE A 36 -3.98 -0.15 5.92
N ALA A 37 -3.62 -1.41 5.69
CA ALA A 37 -4.34 -2.28 4.75
C ALA A 37 -5.82 -2.41 5.13
N LYS A 38 -6.12 -2.68 6.40
CA LYS A 38 -7.50 -2.79 6.90
C LYS A 38 -8.27 -1.47 6.75
N THR A 39 -7.68 -0.33 7.12
CA THR A 39 -8.31 0.99 6.96
C THR A 39 -8.65 1.27 5.50
N THR A 40 -7.75 0.92 4.58
CA THR A 40 -7.96 1.09 3.14
C THR A 40 -9.09 0.19 2.63
N GLU A 41 -9.11 -1.07 3.06
CA GLU A 41 -10.18 -2.02 2.72
C GLU A 41 -11.54 -1.54 3.20
N GLU A 42 -11.65 -1.12 4.46
CA GLU A 42 -12.88 -0.59 5.04
C GLU A 42 -13.37 0.65 4.31
N PHE A 43 -12.46 1.57 3.94
CA PHE A 43 -12.82 2.74 3.14
C PHE A 43 -13.34 2.36 1.75
N VAL A 44 -12.69 1.42 1.05
CA VAL A 44 -13.13 0.98 -0.27
C VAL A 44 -14.50 0.32 -0.19
N VAL A 45 -14.68 -0.62 0.74
CA VAL A 45 -15.93 -1.39 0.85
C VAL A 45 -17.11 -0.51 1.25
N ASN A 46 -16.91 0.40 2.20
CA ASN A 46 -18.01 1.18 2.77
C ASN A 46 -18.29 2.49 2.02
N GLU A 47 -17.26 3.14 1.46
CA GLU A 47 -17.42 4.47 0.85
C GLU A 47 -17.34 4.42 -0.68
N VAL A 48 -16.37 3.68 -1.24
CA VAL A 48 -16.11 3.69 -2.69
C VAL A 48 -17.05 2.77 -3.45
N LEU A 49 -17.20 1.50 -3.04
CA LEU A 49 -18.02 0.52 -3.73
C LEU A 49 -19.48 0.96 -3.91
N PRO A 50 -20.15 1.61 -2.93
CA PRO A 50 -21.50 2.11 -3.13
C PRO A 50 -21.63 3.21 -4.20
N GLN A 51 -20.54 3.90 -4.52
CA GLN A 51 -20.53 4.96 -5.53
C GLN A 51 -20.10 4.46 -6.91
N LEU A 52 -19.64 3.21 -7.05
CA LEU A 52 -18.95 2.70 -8.23
C LEU A 52 -19.74 2.91 -9.53
N GLU A 53 -21.04 2.63 -9.55
CA GLU A 53 -21.90 2.84 -10.73
C GLU A 53 -21.93 4.30 -11.18
N HIS A 54 -21.94 5.26 -10.25
CA HIS A 54 -21.90 6.69 -10.58
C HIS A 54 -20.53 7.10 -11.13
N LEU A 55 -19.45 6.54 -10.58
CA LEU A 55 -18.09 6.80 -11.06
C LEU A 55 -17.90 6.31 -12.50
N GLU A 56 -18.41 5.11 -12.83
CA GLU A 56 -18.39 4.56 -14.19
C GLU A 56 -19.22 5.39 -15.17
N ASN A 57 -20.26 6.08 -14.69
CA ASN A 57 -21.04 7.03 -15.46
C ASN A 57 -20.41 8.45 -15.52
N HIS A 58 -19.12 8.57 -15.18
CA HIS A 58 -18.34 9.80 -15.22
C HIS A 58 -18.83 10.94 -14.30
N GLU A 59 -19.50 10.61 -13.18
CA GLU A 59 -19.86 11.58 -12.15
C GLU A 59 -18.64 11.98 -11.29
N PHE A 60 -17.69 12.72 -11.87
CA PHE A 60 -16.38 13.02 -11.24
C PHE A 60 -16.44 13.80 -9.93
N ASP A 61 -17.52 14.54 -9.66
CA ASP A 61 -17.70 15.23 -8.37
C ASP A 61 -17.63 14.26 -7.19
N ARG A 62 -18.13 13.02 -7.38
CA ARG A 62 -18.03 11.96 -6.37
C ARG A 62 -16.62 11.43 -6.24
N SER A 63 -15.87 11.30 -7.34
CA SER A 63 -14.45 10.93 -7.31
C SER A 63 -13.64 11.92 -6.47
N VAL A 64 -13.87 13.23 -6.68
CA VAL A 64 -13.18 14.27 -5.91
C VAL A 64 -13.55 14.23 -4.43
N ALA A 65 -14.82 13.98 -4.11
CA ALA A 65 -15.25 13.83 -2.72
C ALA A 65 -14.58 12.63 -2.04
N LEU A 66 -14.56 11.46 -2.70
CA LEU A 66 -13.91 10.24 -2.20
C LEU A 66 -12.40 10.44 -2.01
N LEU A 67 -11.72 11.11 -2.96
CA LEU A 67 -10.29 11.43 -2.81
C LEU A 67 -10.02 12.33 -1.62
N LYS A 68 -10.88 13.32 -1.34
CA LYS A 68 -10.75 14.15 -0.13
C LYS A 68 -10.91 13.34 1.15
N GLN A 69 -11.92 12.46 1.21
CA GLN A 69 -12.10 11.55 2.35
C GLN A 69 -10.89 10.61 2.54
N ALA A 70 -10.34 10.06 1.46
CA ALA A 70 -9.12 9.26 1.51
C ALA A 70 -7.92 10.08 2.03
N GLY A 71 -7.85 11.36 1.66
CA GLY A 71 -6.85 12.30 2.19
C GLY A 71 -6.99 12.55 3.69
N GLU A 72 -8.21 12.71 4.21
CA GLU A 72 -8.48 12.83 5.65
C GLU A 72 -8.07 11.58 6.44
N LEU A 73 -8.12 10.40 5.81
CA LEU A 73 -7.62 9.14 6.37
C LEU A 73 -6.10 8.98 6.24
N GLY A 74 -5.39 9.95 5.65
CA GLY A 74 -3.94 9.91 5.43
C GLY A 74 -3.50 9.04 4.25
N LEU A 75 -4.43 8.46 3.48
CA LEU A 75 -4.12 7.50 2.41
C LEU A 75 -3.43 8.14 1.19
N LEU A 76 -3.54 9.46 1.04
CA LEU A 76 -2.91 10.21 -0.07
C LEU A 76 -1.54 10.78 0.28
N GLY A 77 -1.09 10.64 1.52
CA GLY A 77 0.17 11.17 2.03
C GLY A 77 1.27 10.12 2.24
N ALA A 78 1.02 8.85 1.93
CA ALA A 78 1.90 7.74 2.31
C ALA A 78 3.36 7.88 1.82
N ASP A 79 3.56 8.45 0.64
CA ASP A 79 4.88 8.66 0.04
C ASP A 79 5.38 10.12 0.13
N VAL A 80 4.65 10.98 0.85
CA VAL A 80 4.99 12.41 1.00
C VAL A 80 5.79 12.58 2.29
N PRO A 81 7.00 13.17 2.25
CA PRO A 81 7.73 13.51 3.46
C PRO A 81 6.92 14.43 4.37
N GLU A 82 7.06 14.28 5.68
CA GLU A 82 6.39 15.16 6.65
C GLU A 82 6.92 16.61 6.60
N GLU A 83 8.10 16.82 6.02
CA GLU A 83 8.82 18.10 5.91
C GLU A 83 9.08 18.55 4.46
#